data_AF-A0A194R359-F1
#
_entry.id   AF-A0A194R359-F1
#
_cell.length_a   1.000
_cell.length_b   1.000
_cell.length_c   1.000
_cell.angle_alpha   90.00
_cell.angle_beta   90.00
_cell.angle_gamma   90.00
#
_symmetry.space_group_name_H-M   'P 1'
#
loop_
_entity.id
_entity.type
_entity.pdbx_description
1 polymer ?
#
loop_
_entity_poly.entity_id
_entity_poly.type
_entity_poly.pdbx_seq_one_letter_code
_entity_poly.pdbx_strand_id
1 'polypeptide(L)'
;MDRLESGLDICVCADDDVCLNRTVYAIKTETEGRCLPELCVHLFHEYGLISHYRLDAATLWKLFSLIEEGYHSSNPYHNAVHAADVTQAMHCFLQQEQILPFMEPQELLACLLAAIAHDLDHPGVNQTFLIATSNYLAKLYNNTSVLENHHWRSATSCLIESGVMESLRDIWSSLQDQISALILATDITRQQEYLSHFKLQDFQHNVLVERDAKLFMYAIKQAMALDVSNVIDY
;
A
#
# COMPACT_ATOMS: atom_id res chain seq x y z
N MET A 1 22.84 31.15 15.02
CA MET A 1 24.16 30.48 15.09
C MET A 1 23.99 29.24 15.95
N ASP A 2 23.05 28.35 15.60
CA ASP A 2 23.01 27.43 14.44
C ASP A 2 23.68 26.11 14.79
N ARG A 3 22.82 25.08 14.89
CA ARG A 3 22.88 23.72 14.31
C ARG A 3 21.65 23.01 14.87
N LEU A 4 20.53 22.94 14.15
CA LEU A 4 20.21 21.87 13.18
C LEU A 4 20.50 20.48 13.78
N GLU A 5 19.62 20.03 14.69
CA GLU A 5 19.34 18.61 14.85
C GLU A 5 18.22 18.27 13.87
N SER A 6 18.68 17.85 12.69
CA SER A 6 17.90 17.28 11.60
C SER A 6 17.88 15.76 11.79
N GLY A 7 16.73 15.24 12.15
CA GLY A 7 16.37 13.84 12.08
C GLY A 7 14.87 13.82 12.34
N LEU A 8 14.07 13.44 11.34
CA LEU A 8 12.68 13.11 11.62
C LEU A 8 12.73 11.89 12.54
N ASP A 9 12.42 12.06 13.82
CA ASP A 9 11.87 10.97 14.62
C ASP A 9 10.50 10.68 14.00
N ILE A 10 10.45 9.77 13.02
CA ILE A 10 9.20 9.19 12.55
C ILE A 10 8.72 8.35 13.73
N CYS A 11 7.79 8.94 14.49
CA CYS A 11 7.20 8.37 15.68
C CYS A 11 6.76 6.91 15.44
N VAL A 12 7.55 5.96 15.94
CA VAL A 12 7.04 4.66 16.38
C VAL A 12 6.04 5.01 17.47
N CYS A 13 4.74 4.90 17.15
CA CYS A 13 3.59 5.16 18.00
C CYS A 13 3.96 5.36 19.47
N ALA A 14 4.32 6.60 19.84
CA ALA A 14 4.53 6.98 21.21
C ALA A 14 3.13 7.07 21.83
N ASP A 15 2.96 6.31 22.92
CA ASP A 15 1.80 6.27 23.81
C ASP A 15 0.69 5.28 23.41
N ASP A 16 0.73 4.10 24.03
CA ASP A 16 -0.38 3.31 24.59
C ASP A 16 -1.71 3.14 23.81
N ASP A 17 -1.73 3.29 22.47
CA ASP A 17 -2.86 2.83 21.66
C ASP A 17 -2.70 1.35 21.28
N VAL A 18 -3.76 0.59 21.52
CA VAL A 18 -3.80 -0.88 21.64
C VAL A 18 -3.69 -1.61 20.28
N CYS A 19 -3.48 -0.92 19.16
CA CYS A 19 -3.52 -1.52 17.83
C CYS A 19 -2.11 -1.62 17.21
N LEU A 20 -1.66 -2.86 17.01
CA LEU A 20 -0.47 -3.28 16.23
C LEU A 20 0.93 -3.21 16.89
N ASN A 21 1.03 -3.33 18.21
CA ASN A 21 2.31 -3.62 18.90
C ASN A 21 2.85 -5.06 18.66
N ARG A 22 2.32 -5.79 17.66
CA ARG A 22 2.75 -7.14 17.28
C ARG A 22 3.50 -7.07 15.96
N THR A 23 4.69 -7.64 15.92
CA THR A 23 5.43 -7.80 14.68
C THR A 23 4.61 -8.63 13.69
N VAL A 24 4.71 -8.35 12.39
CA VAL A 24 4.03 -9.12 11.34
C VAL A 24 4.35 -10.62 11.43
N TYR A 25 5.56 -10.95 11.87
CA TYR A 25 5.97 -12.33 12.16
C TYR A 25 5.21 -12.98 13.31
N ALA A 26 4.89 -12.22 14.37
CA ALA A 26 4.03 -12.71 15.45
C ALA A 26 2.61 -12.96 14.93
N ILE A 27 2.05 -12.04 14.14
CA ILE A 27 0.72 -12.20 13.51
C ILE A 27 0.71 -13.47 12.66
N LYS A 28 1.68 -13.65 11.75
CA LYS A 28 1.78 -14.86 10.90
C LYS A 28 1.82 -16.15 11.72
N THR A 29 2.59 -16.17 12.80
CA THR A 29 2.77 -17.37 13.64
C THR A 29 1.47 -17.71 14.38
N GLU A 30 0.75 -16.69 14.85
CA GLU A 30 -0.51 -16.84 15.58
C GLU A 30 -1.70 -17.15 14.67
N THR A 31 -1.66 -16.73 13.40
CA THR A 31 -2.74 -16.93 12.42
C THR A 31 -2.52 -18.13 11.50
N GLU A 32 -1.59 -19.02 11.83
CA GLU A 32 -1.23 -20.19 11.00
C GLU A 32 -0.89 -19.82 9.55
N GLY A 33 -0.31 -18.63 9.33
CA GLY A 33 0.05 -18.12 8.02
C GLY A 33 -0.99 -17.21 7.35
N ARG A 34 -2.14 -16.92 7.99
CA ARG A 34 -3.18 -16.01 7.48
C ARG A 34 -3.04 -14.59 8.00
N CYS A 35 -1.92 -13.95 7.71
CA CYS A 35 -1.61 -12.63 8.26
C CYS A 35 -2.41 -11.50 7.60
N LEU A 36 -2.70 -11.59 6.29
CA LEU A 36 -3.35 -10.51 5.55
C LEU A 36 -4.85 -10.41 5.86
N PRO A 37 -5.68 -11.48 5.85
CA PRO A 37 -7.11 -11.35 6.13
C PRO A 37 -7.41 -10.73 7.49
N GLU A 38 -6.71 -11.16 8.54
CA GLU A 38 -6.89 -10.66 9.90
C GLU A 38 -6.51 -9.18 10.02
N LEU A 39 -5.30 -8.82 9.56
CA LEU A 39 -4.82 -7.44 9.57
C LEU A 39 -5.75 -6.51 8.78
N CYS A 40 -6.11 -6.92 7.56
CA CYS A 40 -6.84 -6.05 6.64
C CYS A 40 -8.30 -5.86 7.05
N VAL A 41 -8.98 -6.90 7.57
CA VAL A 41 -10.33 -6.75 8.12
C VAL A 41 -10.32 -5.82 9.33
N HIS A 42 -9.32 -5.95 10.21
CA HIS A 42 -9.16 -5.04 11.35
C HIS A 42 -9.00 -3.59 10.92
N LEU A 43 -8.08 -3.30 10.00
CA LEU A 43 -7.85 -1.94 9.50
C LEU A 43 -9.07 -1.37 8.77
N PHE A 44 -9.75 -2.19 7.95
CA PHE A 44 -10.98 -1.74 7.26
C PHE A 44 -12.10 -1.39 8.24
N HIS A 45 -12.18 -2.10 9.37
CA HIS A 45 -13.10 -1.78 10.45
C HIS A 45 -12.68 -0.49 11.17
N GLU A 46 -11.39 -0.37 11.54
CA GLU A 46 -10.84 0.79 12.26
C GLU A 46 -11.04 2.11 11.49
N TYR A 47 -10.77 2.13 10.18
CA TYR A 47 -11.01 3.28 9.32
C TYR A 47 -12.48 3.49 8.93
N GLY A 48 -13.41 2.65 9.44
CA GLY A 48 -14.84 2.77 9.16
C GLY A 48 -15.26 2.44 7.72
N LEU A 49 -14.36 1.86 6.91
CA LEU A 49 -14.59 1.58 5.49
C LEU A 49 -15.68 0.53 5.27
N ILE A 50 -15.78 -0.45 6.17
CA ILE A 50 -16.82 -1.49 6.14
C ILE A 50 -18.21 -0.85 6.18
N SER A 51 -18.42 0.04 7.15
CA SER A 51 -19.70 0.74 7.35
C SER A 51 -19.97 1.73 6.21
N HIS A 52 -18.96 2.48 5.78
CA HIS A 52 -19.09 3.51 4.75
C HIS A 52 -19.52 2.93 3.40
N TYR A 53 -18.85 1.86 2.95
CA TYR A 53 -19.10 1.22 1.66
C TYR A 53 -20.04 0.01 1.73
N ARG A 54 -20.57 -0.31 2.92
CA ARG A 54 -21.45 -1.48 3.15
C ARG A 54 -20.79 -2.77 2.66
N LEU A 55 -19.54 -2.96 3.06
CA LEU A 55 -18.76 -4.14 2.69
C LEU A 55 -19.21 -5.33 3.55
N ASP A 56 -19.48 -6.46 2.92
CA ASP A 56 -19.81 -7.69 3.64
C ASP A 56 -18.53 -8.33 4.20
N ALA A 57 -18.59 -8.82 5.44
CA ALA A 57 -17.42 -9.38 6.10
C ALA A 57 -16.90 -10.65 5.40
N ALA A 58 -17.79 -11.48 4.83
CA ALA A 58 -17.38 -12.69 4.12
C ALA A 58 -16.76 -12.36 2.76
N THR A 59 -17.25 -11.33 2.04
CA THR A 59 -16.63 -10.88 0.79
C THR A 59 -15.27 -10.24 1.02
N LEU A 60 -15.09 -9.48 2.10
CA LEU A 60 -13.78 -8.95 2.50
C LEU A 60 -12.81 -10.06 2.90
N TRP A 61 -13.26 -11.02 3.70
CA TRP A 61 -12.42 -12.18 4.06
C TRP A 61 -11.97 -12.93 2.80
N LYS A 62 -12.89 -13.16 1.86
CA LYS A 62 -12.59 -13.78 0.56
C LYS A 62 -11.58 -12.95 -0.23
N LEU A 63 -11.75 -11.63 -0.32
CA LEU A 63 -10.81 -10.74 -1.01
C LEU A 63 -9.39 -10.88 -0.47
N PHE A 64 -9.22 -10.73 0.84
CA PHE A 64 -7.88 -10.77 1.43
C PHE A 64 -7.27 -12.17 1.41
N SER A 65 -8.09 -13.22 1.43
CA SER A 65 -7.61 -14.59 1.22
C SER A 65 -7.10 -14.79 -0.21
N LEU A 66 -7.83 -14.30 -1.23
CA LEU A 66 -7.38 -14.36 -2.63
C LEU A 66 -6.07 -13.60 -2.85
N ILE A 67 -5.92 -12.42 -2.23
CA ILE A 67 -4.68 -11.65 -2.31
C ILE A 67 -3.53 -12.41 -1.63
N GLU A 68 -3.73 -12.93 -0.43
CA GLU A 68 -2.71 -13.68 0.31
C GLU A 68 -2.24 -14.92 -0.45
N GLU A 69 -3.19 -15.68 -1.02
CA GLU A 69 -2.90 -16.84 -1.85
C GLU A 69 -2.15 -16.48 -3.14
N GLY A 70 -2.35 -15.26 -3.66
CA GLY A 70 -1.61 -14.73 -4.80
C GLY A 70 -0.17 -14.32 -4.50
N TYR A 71 0.25 -14.27 -3.23
CA TYR A 71 1.65 -14.09 -2.88
C TYR A 71 2.39 -15.42 -2.78
N HIS A 72 3.48 -15.55 -3.55
CA HIS A 72 4.28 -16.77 -3.57
C HIS A 72 5.09 -16.96 -2.28
N SER A 73 4.66 -17.90 -1.42
CA SER A 73 5.37 -18.24 -0.18
C SER A 73 6.80 -18.78 -0.39
N SER A 74 7.14 -19.22 -1.60
CA SER A 74 8.49 -19.62 -1.99
C SER A 74 9.44 -18.43 -2.21
N ASN A 75 8.92 -17.21 -2.37
CA ASN A 75 9.76 -16.02 -2.49
C ASN A 75 10.38 -15.67 -1.13
N PRO A 76 11.70 -15.46 -1.04
CA PRO A 76 12.34 -15.07 0.22
C PRO A 76 11.88 -13.72 0.78
N TYR A 77 11.52 -12.77 -0.09
CA TYR A 77 11.12 -11.40 0.28
C TYR A 77 9.69 -11.06 -0.17
N HIS A 78 9.44 -10.94 -1.48
CA HIS A 78 8.13 -10.56 -2.05
C HIS A 78 7.05 -11.64 -1.86
N ASN A 79 6.56 -11.78 -0.62
CA ASN A 79 5.54 -12.72 -0.17
C ASN A 79 4.53 -12.01 0.74
N ALA A 80 3.52 -12.73 1.25
CA ALA A 80 2.43 -12.13 2.03
C ALA A 80 2.89 -11.44 3.33
N VAL A 81 4.05 -11.83 3.88
CA VAL A 81 4.62 -11.17 5.07
C VAL A 81 5.08 -9.77 4.73
N HIS A 82 5.78 -9.62 3.60
CA HIS A 82 6.18 -8.32 3.07
C HIS A 82 4.96 -7.42 2.83
N ALA A 83 3.92 -7.96 2.18
CA ALA A 83 2.68 -7.23 1.96
C ALA A 83 2.02 -6.74 3.27
N ALA A 84 2.00 -7.58 4.31
CA ALA A 84 1.44 -7.23 5.61
C ALA A 84 2.28 -6.16 6.33
N ASP A 85 3.60 -6.21 6.20
CA ASP A 85 4.55 -5.22 6.73
C ASP A 85 4.34 -3.84 6.10
N VAL A 86 4.29 -3.78 4.77
CA VAL A 86 4.00 -2.53 4.05
C VAL A 86 2.61 -2.00 4.38
N THR A 87 1.62 -2.88 4.58
CA THR A 87 0.27 -2.49 4.99
C THR A 87 0.25 -1.87 6.39
N GLN A 88 0.99 -2.45 7.34
CA GLN A 88 1.10 -1.91 8.71
C GLN A 88 1.87 -0.58 8.73
N ALA A 89 2.96 -0.49 7.97
CA ALA A 89 3.71 0.75 7.82
C ALA A 89 2.88 1.86 7.16
N MET A 90 2.06 1.51 6.15
CA MET A 90 1.09 2.43 5.55
C MET A 90 0.04 2.89 6.58
N HIS A 91 -0.45 2.01 7.44
CA HIS A 91 -1.34 2.40 8.54
C HIS A 91 -0.67 3.43 9.45
N CYS A 92 0.56 3.19 9.92
CA CYS A 92 1.31 4.15 10.74
C CYS A 92 1.52 5.51 10.04
N PHE A 93 1.80 5.49 8.73
CA PHE A 93 1.91 6.70 7.93
C PHE A 93 0.56 7.44 7.83
N LEU A 94 -0.55 6.72 7.64
CA LEU A 94 -1.87 7.34 7.55
C LEU A 94 -2.30 7.99 8.87
N GLN A 95 -1.91 7.45 10.04
CA GLN A 95 -2.26 7.98 11.36
C GLN A 95 -1.64 9.34 11.70
N GLN A 96 -0.74 9.87 10.87
CA GLN A 96 -0.14 11.18 11.10
C GLN A 96 -1.22 12.28 11.10
N GLU A 97 -1.16 13.23 12.06
CA GLU A 97 -2.17 14.29 12.23
C GLU A 97 -2.34 15.18 10.98
N GLN A 98 -1.28 15.31 10.19
CA GLN A 98 -1.26 16.04 8.94
C GLN A 98 -1.79 15.23 7.74
N ILE A 99 -2.20 13.98 7.95
CA ILE A 99 -2.66 13.06 6.90
C ILE A 99 -4.10 12.62 7.11
N LEU A 100 -4.39 11.82 8.15
CA LEU A 100 -5.70 11.19 8.33
C LEU A 100 -6.89 12.17 8.23
N PRO A 101 -6.87 13.34 8.88
CA PRO A 101 -8.01 14.27 8.87
C PRO A 101 -8.34 14.84 7.49
N PHE A 102 -7.42 14.74 6.53
CA PHE A 102 -7.57 15.29 5.18
C PHE A 102 -7.86 14.22 4.11
N MET A 103 -7.88 12.93 4.50
CA MET A 103 -8.17 11.82 3.60
C MET A 103 -9.67 11.67 3.34
N GLU A 104 -10.04 11.48 2.07
CA GLU A 104 -11.37 10.97 1.72
C GLU A 104 -11.44 9.44 1.94
N PRO A 105 -12.63 8.89 2.23
CA PRO A 105 -12.81 7.44 2.39
C PRO A 105 -12.28 6.61 1.20
N GLN A 106 -12.42 7.13 -0.03
CA GLN A 106 -11.92 6.46 -1.23
C GLN A 106 -10.39 6.45 -1.29
N GLU A 107 -9.76 7.55 -0.86
CA GLU A 107 -8.30 7.66 -0.81
C GLU A 107 -7.74 6.67 0.22
N LEU A 108 -8.37 6.55 1.39
CA LEU A 108 -7.99 5.56 2.43
C LEU A 108 -8.11 4.14 1.89
N LEU A 109 -9.24 3.83 1.25
CA LEU A 109 -9.49 2.53 0.64
C LEU A 109 -8.42 2.21 -0.42
N ALA A 110 -8.09 3.17 -1.29
CA ALA A 110 -7.07 3.01 -2.32
C ALA A 110 -5.67 2.79 -1.73
N CYS A 111 -5.29 3.55 -0.68
CA CYS A 111 -3.99 3.41 -0.02
C CYS A 111 -3.81 2.02 0.59
N LEU A 112 -4.82 1.53 1.33
CA LEU A 112 -4.76 0.21 1.93
C LEU A 112 -4.73 -0.88 0.86
N LEU A 113 -5.64 -0.86 -0.12
CA LEU A 113 -5.67 -1.85 -1.20
C LEU A 113 -4.37 -1.86 -2.03
N ALA A 114 -3.79 -0.69 -2.28
CA ALA A 114 -2.51 -0.58 -2.96
C ALA A 114 -1.37 -1.18 -2.12
N ALA A 115 -1.24 -0.81 -0.84
CA ALA A 115 -0.21 -1.36 0.04
C ALA A 115 -0.28 -2.89 0.16
N ILE A 116 -1.49 -3.41 0.35
CA ILE A 116 -1.78 -4.84 0.46
C ILE A 116 -1.38 -5.61 -0.82
N ALA A 117 -1.57 -5.02 -2.00
CA ALA A 117 -1.43 -5.71 -3.29
C ALA A 117 -0.26 -5.24 -4.16
N HIS A 118 0.63 -4.38 -3.64
CA HIS A 118 1.65 -3.72 -4.47
C HIS A 118 2.64 -4.69 -5.15
N ASP A 119 2.84 -5.88 -4.56
CA ASP A 119 3.72 -6.95 -5.05
C ASP A 119 2.94 -8.24 -5.37
N LEU A 120 1.63 -8.16 -5.59
CA LEU A 120 0.77 -9.34 -5.79
C LEU A 120 1.19 -10.16 -7.01
N ASP A 121 1.35 -11.48 -6.86
CA ASP A 121 1.84 -12.41 -7.91
C ASP A 121 3.28 -12.10 -8.39
N HIS A 122 4.13 -11.58 -7.50
CA HIS A 122 5.54 -11.33 -7.83
C HIS A 122 6.30 -12.65 -8.13
N PRO A 123 7.03 -12.75 -9.26
CA PRO A 123 7.68 -13.99 -9.69
C PRO A 123 9.04 -14.26 -9.02
N GLY A 124 9.46 -13.40 -8.10
CA GLY A 124 10.75 -13.50 -7.39
C GLY A 124 11.96 -13.04 -8.21
N VAL A 125 11.73 -12.37 -9.35
CA VAL A 125 12.76 -11.82 -10.24
C VAL A 125 12.37 -10.41 -10.67
N ASN A 126 13.37 -9.57 -10.99
CA ASN A 126 13.13 -8.17 -11.36
C ASN A 126 12.68 -8.00 -12.83
N GLN A 127 12.21 -6.80 -13.20
CA GLN A 127 11.75 -6.51 -14.55
C GLN A 127 12.85 -6.73 -15.61
N THR A 128 14.11 -6.40 -15.29
CA THR A 128 15.24 -6.53 -16.21
C THR A 128 15.42 -7.98 -16.65
N PHE A 129 15.26 -8.92 -15.72
CA PHE A 129 15.26 -10.34 -16.01
C PHE A 129 14.10 -10.72 -16.94
N LEU A 130 12.87 -10.29 -16.62
CA LEU A 130 11.69 -10.61 -17.44
C LEU A 130 11.83 -10.14 -18.90
N ILE A 131 12.37 -8.92 -19.09
CA ILE A 131 12.65 -8.35 -20.41
C ILE A 131 13.73 -9.17 -21.13
N ALA A 132 14.85 -9.45 -20.45
CA ALA A 132 15.96 -10.20 -21.03
C ALA A 132 15.56 -11.63 -21.45
N THR A 133 14.62 -12.26 -20.73
CA THR A 133 14.13 -13.61 -21.04
C THR A 133 12.94 -13.64 -21.99
N SER A 134 12.50 -12.49 -22.53
CA SER A 134 11.28 -12.38 -23.35
C SER A 134 10.05 -13.00 -22.68
N ASN A 135 9.91 -12.77 -21.36
CA ASN A 135 8.76 -13.25 -20.61
C ASN A 135 7.47 -12.61 -21.16
N TYR A 136 6.35 -13.35 -21.09
CA TYR A 136 5.07 -12.88 -21.63
C TYR A 136 4.58 -11.58 -20.97
N LEU A 137 4.88 -11.34 -19.70
CA LEU A 137 4.55 -10.10 -18.99
C LEU A 137 5.28 -8.89 -19.59
N ALA A 138 6.55 -9.05 -19.96
CA ALA A 138 7.32 -7.99 -20.60
C ALA A 138 6.68 -7.57 -21.94
N LYS A 139 6.18 -8.55 -22.71
CA LYS A 139 5.42 -8.30 -23.94
C LYS A 139 4.05 -7.67 -23.66
N LEU A 140 3.33 -8.15 -22.65
CA LEU A 140 2.00 -7.67 -22.28
C LEU A 140 2.02 -6.19 -21.90
N TYR A 141 3.06 -5.77 -21.17
CA TYR A 141 3.22 -4.40 -20.66
C TYR A 141 4.27 -3.58 -21.41
N ASN A 142 4.66 -4.00 -22.62
CA ASN A 142 5.60 -3.28 -23.49
C ASN A 142 6.86 -2.78 -22.75
N ASN A 143 7.46 -3.66 -21.94
CA ASN A 143 8.67 -3.40 -21.14
C ASN A 143 8.58 -2.21 -20.16
N THR A 144 7.39 -1.68 -19.87
CA THR A 144 7.19 -0.48 -19.03
C THR A 144 6.52 -0.87 -17.72
N SER A 145 7.17 -0.60 -16.58
CA SER A 145 6.68 -0.93 -15.22
C SER A 145 6.02 -2.32 -15.19
N VAL A 146 6.77 -3.32 -15.66
CA VAL A 146 6.22 -4.64 -16.05
C VAL A 146 5.59 -5.34 -14.86
N LEU A 147 6.26 -5.28 -13.71
CA LEU A 147 5.83 -5.92 -12.48
C LEU A 147 4.67 -5.13 -11.86
N GLU A 148 4.80 -3.82 -11.74
CA GLU A 148 3.79 -2.97 -11.12
C GLU A 148 2.48 -3.00 -11.91
N ASN A 149 2.55 -3.04 -13.25
CA ASN A 149 1.37 -3.26 -14.09
C ASN A 149 0.71 -4.61 -13.87
N HIS A 150 1.50 -5.65 -13.61
CA HIS A 150 1.00 -6.97 -13.27
C HIS A 150 0.28 -6.93 -11.92
N HIS A 151 0.91 -6.37 -10.89
CA HIS A 151 0.41 -6.32 -9.52
C HIS A 151 -0.96 -5.64 -9.43
N TRP A 152 -1.14 -4.44 -10.01
CA TRP A 152 -2.42 -3.74 -9.92
C TRP A 152 -3.54 -4.41 -10.75
N ARG A 153 -3.19 -5.08 -11.85
CA ARG A 153 -4.16 -5.87 -12.64
C ARG A 153 -4.59 -7.12 -11.89
N SER A 154 -3.67 -7.82 -11.22
CA SER A 154 -3.96 -8.94 -10.34
C SER A 154 -4.84 -8.51 -9.16
N ALA A 155 -4.56 -7.35 -8.55
CA ALA A 155 -5.38 -6.78 -7.48
C ALA A 155 -6.81 -6.49 -7.95
N THR A 156 -6.94 -5.92 -9.15
CA THR A 156 -8.23 -5.68 -9.80
C THR A 156 -9.02 -6.99 -9.99
N SER A 157 -8.34 -8.07 -10.41
CA SER A 157 -8.96 -9.38 -10.56
C SER A 157 -9.51 -9.91 -9.23
N CYS A 158 -8.74 -9.80 -8.15
CA CYS A 158 -9.17 -10.23 -6.80
C CYS A 158 -10.40 -9.45 -6.30
N LEU A 159 -10.45 -8.14 -6.56
CA LEU A 159 -11.59 -7.29 -6.20
C LEU A 159 -12.89 -7.69 -6.94
N ILE A 160 -12.78 -8.09 -8.21
CA ILE A 160 -13.91 -8.57 -9.00
C ILE A 160 -14.32 -9.97 -8.52
N GLU A 161 -13.38 -10.89 -8.38
CA GLU A 161 -13.64 -12.30 -8.04
C GLU A 161 -14.18 -12.48 -6.61
N SER A 162 -13.74 -11.63 -5.68
CA SER A 162 -14.27 -11.60 -4.31
C SER A 162 -15.71 -11.11 -4.21
N GLY A 163 -16.18 -10.35 -5.20
CA GLY A 163 -17.48 -9.66 -5.19
C GLY A 163 -17.48 -8.32 -4.48
N VAL A 164 -16.34 -7.87 -3.91
CA VAL A 164 -16.21 -6.57 -3.23
C VAL A 164 -16.47 -5.40 -4.20
N MET A 165 -16.11 -5.56 -5.47
CA MET A 165 -16.38 -4.57 -6.52
C MET A 165 -17.86 -4.16 -6.60
N GLU A 166 -18.80 -5.07 -6.31
CA GLU A 166 -20.24 -4.80 -6.40
C GLU A 166 -20.71 -3.71 -5.41
N SER A 167 -20.09 -3.64 -4.24
CA SER A 167 -20.33 -2.58 -3.25
C SER A 167 -19.61 -1.27 -3.60
N LEU A 168 -18.62 -1.32 -4.50
CA LEU A 168 -17.78 -0.19 -4.89
C LEU A 168 -18.11 0.35 -6.30
N ARG A 169 -19.19 -0.13 -6.93
CA ARG A 169 -19.54 0.20 -8.33
C ARG A 169 -19.54 1.70 -8.65
N ASP A 170 -20.05 2.51 -7.72
CA ASP A 170 -20.17 3.97 -7.94
C ASP A 170 -18.81 4.67 -8.02
N ILE A 171 -17.79 4.12 -7.37
CA ILE A 171 -16.43 4.67 -7.33
C ILE A 171 -15.42 3.81 -8.08
N TRP A 172 -15.87 2.73 -8.74
CA TRP A 172 -14.99 1.66 -9.23
C TRP A 172 -13.91 2.18 -10.17
N SER A 173 -14.30 2.98 -11.18
CA SER A 173 -13.34 3.52 -12.16
C SER A 173 -12.28 4.40 -11.48
N SER A 174 -12.69 5.33 -10.63
CA SER A 174 -11.74 6.24 -9.96
C SER A 174 -10.88 5.51 -8.91
N LEU A 175 -11.42 4.49 -8.26
CA LEU A 175 -10.68 3.65 -7.32
C LEU A 175 -9.61 2.84 -8.05
N GLN A 176 -9.92 2.24 -9.21
CA GLN A 176 -8.94 1.55 -10.04
C GLN A 176 -7.82 2.48 -10.50
N ASP A 177 -8.15 3.71 -10.90
CA ASP A 177 -7.16 4.72 -11.29
C ASP A 177 -6.23 5.08 -10.10
N GLN A 178 -6.77 5.21 -8.89
CA GLN A 178 -5.97 5.47 -7.68
C GLN A 178 -5.08 4.29 -7.31
N ILE A 179 -5.62 3.07 -7.28
CA ILE A 179 -4.85 1.85 -6.97
C ILE A 179 -3.72 1.68 -7.98
N SER A 180 -3.99 1.79 -9.28
CA SER A 180 -2.97 1.67 -10.32
C SER A 180 -1.91 2.77 -10.19
N ALA A 181 -2.29 4.02 -9.93
CA ALA A 181 -1.35 5.12 -9.79
C ALA A 181 -0.46 5.01 -8.53
N LEU A 182 -0.95 4.38 -7.46
CA LEU A 182 -0.19 4.10 -6.24
C LEU A 182 0.80 2.95 -6.43
N ILE A 183 0.34 1.83 -7.01
CA ILE A 183 1.21 0.67 -7.29
C ILE A 183 2.27 1.03 -8.34
N LEU A 184 1.94 1.77 -9.39
CA LEU A 184 2.93 2.22 -10.37
C LEU A 184 3.99 3.18 -9.79
N ALA A 185 3.75 3.77 -8.62
CA ALA A 185 4.74 4.59 -7.94
C ALA A 185 5.82 3.75 -7.24
N THR A 186 5.57 2.46 -6.99
CA THR A 186 6.55 1.53 -6.39
C THR A 186 7.59 1.02 -7.38
N ASP A 187 7.46 1.37 -8.67
CA ASP A 187 8.48 1.10 -9.67
C ASP A 187 9.79 1.79 -9.28
N ILE A 188 10.77 0.99 -8.84
CA ILE A 188 12.05 1.47 -8.35
C ILE A 188 12.82 2.29 -9.40
N THR A 189 12.57 2.05 -10.69
CA THR A 189 13.20 2.82 -11.78
C THR A 189 12.73 4.27 -11.82
N ARG A 190 11.59 4.55 -11.19
CA ARG A 190 10.96 5.87 -11.09
C ARG A 190 11.15 6.50 -9.71
N GLN A 191 11.77 5.80 -8.77
CA GLN A 191 11.96 6.27 -7.39
C GLN A 191 12.66 7.63 -7.30
N GLN A 192 13.61 7.92 -8.20
CA GLN A 192 14.28 9.24 -8.25
C GLN A 192 13.34 10.39 -8.61
N GLU A 193 12.30 10.14 -9.43
CA GLU A 193 11.25 11.13 -9.71
C GLU A 193 10.59 11.53 -8.39
N TYR A 194 10.31 10.55 -7.53
CA TYR A 194 9.66 10.73 -6.25
C TYR A 194 10.56 11.39 -5.19
N LEU A 195 11.84 11.02 -5.11
CA LEU A 195 12.80 11.57 -4.16
C LEU A 195 13.24 13.01 -4.48
N SER A 196 13.33 13.37 -5.76
CA SER A 196 13.93 14.64 -6.19
C SER A 196 13.04 15.87 -5.95
N HIS A 197 11.72 15.70 -5.86
CA HIS A 197 10.77 16.78 -5.63
C HIS A 197 10.32 16.94 -4.16
N PHE A 198 10.86 16.16 -3.22
CA PHE A 198 10.48 16.25 -1.81
C PHE A 198 11.53 16.95 -0.99
N LYS A 199 11.32 18.25 -0.77
CA LYS A 199 11.85 18.92 0.41
C LYS A 199 10.75 18.91 1.45
N LEU A 200 10.96 18.20 2.57
CA LEU A 200 10.05 18.13 3.71
C LEU A 200 9.48 19.49 4.16
N GLN A 201 10.24 20.56 3.95
CA GLN A 201 9.83 21.95 4.21
C GLN A 201 8.63 22.42 3.36
N ASP A 202 8.44 21.89 2.15
CA ASP A 202 7.30 22.25 1.29
C ASP A 202 6.02 21.48 1.65
N PHE A 203 6.15 20.30 2.28
CA PHE A 203 5.03 19.48 2.75
C PHE A 203 4.33 20.11 3.96
N GLN A 204 5.11 20.59 4.94
CA GLN A 204 4.57 21.23 6.16
C GLN A 204 3.85 22.55 5.87
N HIS A 205 4.27 23.33 4.88
CA HIS A 205 3.66 24.64 4.63
C HIS A 205 2.40 24.59 3.75
N ASN A 206 2.35 23.68 2.77
CA ASN A 206 1.31 23.70 1.73
C ASN A 206 0.14 22.71 1.97
N VAL A 207 0.37 21.61 2.70
CA VAL A 207 -0.72 20.66 3.04
C VAL A 207 -1.62 21.24 4.13
N LEU A 208 -1.05 21.98 5.10
CA LEU A 208 -1.76 22.52 6.26
C LEU A 208 -2.73 23.67 5.95
N VAL A 209 -2.67 24.28 4.75
CA VAL A 209 -3.39 25.54 4.48
C VAL A 209 -4.52 25.39 3.45
N GLU A 210 -4.39 24.53 2.42
CA GLU A 210 -5.40 24.47 1.34
C GLU A 210 -5.81 23.07 0.83
N ARG A 211 -5.36 21.96 1.43
CA ARG A 211 -5.54 20.60 0.87
C ARG A 211 -5.18 20.60 -0.62
N ASP A 212 -3.89 20.81 -0.93
CA ASP A 212 -3.41 20.54 -2.28
C ASP A 212 -3.41 19.01 -2.50
N ALA A 213 -4.50 18.52 -3.08
CA ALA A 213 -4.71 17.11 -3.37
C ALA A 213 -3.57 16.49 -4.20
N LYS A 214 -2.83 17.30 -4.98
CA LYS A 214 -1.67 16.82 -5.74
C LYS A 214 -0.47 16.57 -4.83
N LEU A 215 -0.15 17.50 -3.93
CA LEU A 215 0.94 17.33 -2.97
C LEU A 215 0.67 16.17 -2.01
N PHE A 216 -0.59 16.02 -1.61
CA PHE A 216 -1.03 14.96 -0.72
C PHE A 216 -0.89 13.56 -1.34
N MET A 217 -1.46 13.38 -2.54
CA MET A 217 -1.31 12.14 -3.30
C MET A 217 0.14 11.86 -3.66
N TYR A 218 0.96 12.90 -3.84
CA TYR A 218 2.39 12.76 -4.07
C TYR A 218 3.13 12.24 -2.83
N ALA A 219 2.80 12.71 -1.63
CA ALA A 219 3.39 12.18 -0.39
C ALA A 219 3.03 10.71 -0.15
N ILE A 220 1.78 10.32 -0.43
CA ILE A 220 1.36 8.92 -0.35
C ILE A 220 2.12 8.06 -1.37
N LYS A 221 2.25 8.53 -2.62
CA LYS A 221 3.05 7.83 -3.65
C LYS A 221 4.50 7.69 -3.26
N GLN A 222 5.08 8.68 -2.59
CA GLN A 222 6.43 8.58 -2.05
C GLN A 222 6.55 7.56 -0.93
N ALA A 223 5.60 7.56 0.02
CA ALA A 223 5.56 6.54 1.07
C ALA A 223 5.53 5.14 0.44
N MET A 224 4.63 4.92 -0.53
CA MET A 224 4.59 3.68 -1.32
C MET A 224 5.92 3.38 -2.04
N ALA A 225 6.52 4.36 -2.72
CA ALA A 225 7.77 4.21 -3.48
C ALA A 225 9.01 3.93 -2.62
N LEU A 226 8.94 4.25 -1.33
CA LEU A 226 10.00 3.96 -0.38
C LEU A 226 9.87 2.57 0.26
N ASP A 227 8.77 1.86 -0.01
CA ASP A 227 8.46 0.61 0.66
C ASP A 227 8.49 0.84 2.19
N VAL A 228 7.45 1.53 2.69
CA VAL A 228 7.39 2.27 3.98
C VAL A 228 8.05 1.54 5.17
N SER A 229 8.08 0.21 5.18
CA SER A 229 8.76 -0.58 6.21
C SER A 229 10.26 -0.27 6.35
N ASN A 230 10.97 0.00 5.25
CA ASN A 230 12.41 0.36 5.32
C ASN A 230 12.67 1.75 5.90
N VAL A 231 11.63 2.59 6.02
CA VAL A 231 11.73 3.98 6.49
C VAL A 231 11.40 4.12 7.97
N ILE A 232 10.61 3.19 8.54
CA ILE A 232 10.17 3.23 9.95
C ILE A 232 11.15 2.47 10.87
N ASP A 233 11.96 1.56 10.32
CA ASP A 233 12.92 0.74 11.09
C ASP A 233 14.28 1.42 11.40
N TYR A 234 14.44 2.72 11.12
CA TYR A 234 15.66 3.51 11.41
C TYR A 234 15.37 4.80 12.18
#